data_AF-A0A968LRX0-F1
#
_entry.id   AF-A0A968LRX0-F1
#
_cell.length_a   1.000
_cell.length_b   1.000
_cell.length_c   1.000
_cell.angle_alpha   90.00
_cell.angle_beta   90.00
_cell.angle_gamma   90.00
#
_symmetry.space_group_name_H-M   'P 1'
#
loop_
_entity.id
_entity.type
_entity.pdbx_description
1 polymer ?
#
loop_
_entity_poly.entity_id
_entity_poly.type
_entity_poly.pdbx_seq_one_letter_code
_entity_poly.pdbx_strand_id
1 'polypeptide(L)'
;MSIAKIALFAPKTKKTASLTIQIHSFVDLYYDTIGWYALGHHDAQTFLATVAQKDPATHFSTKEVLLTWAICQNNEIEITDSFVQGSQPITLVEDWGECNCEECWE
;
A
#
# COMPACT_ATOMS: atom_id res chain seq x y z
N MET A 1 47.94 -9.89 11.23
CA MET A 1 46.60 -9.44 11.65
C MET A 1 46.32 -8.13 10.94
N SER A 2 45.34 -8.09 10.03
CA SER A 2 44.99 -6.89 9.26
C SER A 2 43.70 -6.29 9.82
N ILE A 3 43.73 -5.01 10.18
CA ILE A 3 42.57 -4.29 10.75
C ILE A 3 41.77 -3.71 9.58
N ALA A 4 40.52 -4.15 9.42
CA ALA A 4 39.62 -3.61 8.41
C ALA A 4 39.20 -2.17 8.79
N LYS A 5 39.37 -1.22 7.86
CA LYS A 5 38.83 0.14 7.98
C LYS A 5 37.37 0.15 7.57
N ILE A 6 36.47 0.46 8.50
CA ILE A 6 35.05 0.71 8.20
C ILE A 6 34.94 2.17 7.73
N ALA A 7 34.59 2.37 6.47
CA ALA A 7 34.16 3.68 5.98
C ALA A 7 32.71 3.90 6.42
N LEU A 8 32.49 4.88 7.30
CA LEU A 8 31.16 5.43 7.57
C LEU A 8 30.65 6.08 6.28
N PHE A 9 29.73 5.40 5.59
CA PHE A 9 29.00 5.99 4.48
C PHE A 9 28.08 7.08 5.05
N ALA A 10 28.46 8.34 4.86
CA ALA A 10 27.55 9.45 5.06
C ALA A 10 26.32 9.25 4.16
N PRO A 11 25.08 9.36 4.68
CA PRO A 11 23.90 9.26 3.86
C PRO A 11 23.90 10.43 2.88
N LYS A 12 24.19 10.15 1.61
CA LYS A 12 23.89 11.07 0.53
C LYS A 12 22.37 11.21 0.52
N THR A 13 21.86 12.32 1.05
CA THR A 13 20.49 12.78 0.85
C THR A 13 20.30 13.02 -0.64
N LYS A 14 20.03 11.94 -1.37
CA LYS A 14 19.45 12.03 -2.70
C LYS A 14 18.09 12.67 -2.50
N LYS A 15 17.96 13.93 -2.90
CA LYS A 15 16.69 14.61 -3.11
C LYS A 15 15.91 13.73 -4.10
N THR A 16 15.03 12.90 -3.54
CA THR A 16 14.22 11.92 -4.26
C THR A 16 13.46 12.70 -5.32
N ALA A 17 13.67 12.35 -6.60
CA ALA A 17 12.77 12.78 -7.65
C ALA A 17 11.35 12.43 -7.17
N SER A 18 10.43 13.40 -7.22
CA SER A 18 9.03 13.21 -6.87
C SER A 18 8.43 12.18 -7.82
N LEU A 19 8.62 10.89 -7.51
CA LEU A 19 7.91 9.79 -8.12
C LEU A 19 6.46 9.95 -7.64
N THR A 20 5.65 10.57 -8.49
CA THR A 20 4.22 10.66 -8.26
C THR A 20 3.67 9.23 -8.24
N ILE A 21 3.22 8.78 -7.08
CA ILE A 21 2.55 7.49 -6.92
C ILE A 21 1.26 7.55 -7.74
N GLN A 22 1.11 6.63 -8.70
CA GLN A 22 -0.16 6.46 -9.41
C GLN A 22 -1.06 5.56 -8.57
N ILE A 23 -2.14 6.15 -8.06
CA ILE A 23 -3.14 5.46 -7.26
C ILE A 23 -4.39 5.17 -8.08
N HIS A 24 -5.03 4.07 -7.78
CA HIS A 24 -6.22 3.56 -8.44
C HIS A 24 -7.23 3.16 -7.36
N SER A 25 -8.50 3.48 -7.57
CA SER A 25 -9.58 2.98 -6.71
C SER A 25 -10.00 1.59 -7.16
N PHE A 26 -10.50 0.78 -6.23
CA PHE A 26 -11.13 -0.50 -6.52
C PHE A 26 -12.34 -0.71 -5.63
N VAL A 27 -13.16 -1.69 -6.02
CA VAL A 27 -14.30 -2.17 -5.26
C VAL A 27 -14.13 -3.68 -5.14
N ASP A 28 -14.08 -4.20 -3.92
CA ASP A 28 -14.15 -5.64 -3.66
C ASP A 28 -15.63 -6.01 -3.52
N LEU A 29 -16.17 -6.64 -4.56
CA LEU A 29 -17.57 -7.04 -4.60
C LEU A 29 -17.88 -8.24 -3.70
N TYR A 30 -16.87 -8.97 -3.23
CA TYR A 30 -17.06 -10.12 -2.35
C TYR A 30 -17.23 -9.68 -0.90
N TYR A 31 -16.44 -8.70 -0.46
CA TYR A 31 -16.53 -8.14 0.90
C TYR A 31 -17.36 -6.84 0.98
N ASP A 32 -17.85 -6.33 -0.15
CA ASP A 32 -18.56 -5.04 -0.25
C ASP A 32 -17.72 -3.87 0.30
N THR A 33 -16.42 -3.91 0.02
CA THR A 33 -15.45 -2.88 0.45
C THR A 33 -15.00 -2.03 -0.72
N ILE A 34 -14.53 -0.83 -0.40
CA ILE A 34 -13.89 0.07 -1.36
C ILE A 34 -12.48 0.37 -0.90
N GLY A 35 -11.57 0.58 -1.85
CA GLY A 35 -10.18 0.78 -1.50
C GLY A 35 -9.38 1.52 -2.54
N TRP A 36 -8.12 1.72 -2.21
CA TRP A 36 -7.12 2.33 -3.06
C TRP A 36 -5.90 1.43 -3.14
N TYR A 37 -5.28 1.35 -4.31
CA TYR A 37 -4.02 0.65 -4.49
C TYR A 37 -3.07 1.42 -5.41
N ALA A 38 -1.79 1.09 -5.30
CA ALA A 38 -0.73 1.52 -6.21
C ALA A 38 0.20 0.35 -6.52
N LEU A 39 0.71 0.33 -7.76
CA LEU A 39 1.75 -0.63 -8.15
C LEU A 39 3.09 -0.24 -7.51
N GLY A 40 3.77 -1.20 -6.91
CA GLY A 40 4.97 -1.02 -6.10
C GLY A 40 4.70 -1.09 -4.60
N HIS A 41 5.74 -1.41 -3.83
CA HIS A 41 5.74 -1.22 -2.38
C HIS A 41 6.18 0.21 -2.06
N HIS A 42 5.24 0.99 -1.57
CA HIS A 42 5.41 2.39 -1.22
C HIS A 42 5.44 2.55 0.30
N ASP A 43 6.10 3.60 0.76
CA ASP A 43 5.96 4.03 2.15
C ASP A 43 4.50 4.38 2.46
N ALA A 44 3.97 3.84 3.56
CA ALA A 44 2.56 3.97 3.93
C ALA A 44 2.13 5.44 4.11
N GLN A 45 2.98 6.29 4.69
CA GLN A 45 2.64 7.71 4.86
C GLN A 45 2.55 8.42 3.52
N THR A 46 3.49 8.16 2.62
CA THR A 46 3.52 8.75 1.28
C THR A 46 2.34 8.27 0.42
N PHE A 47 2.00 6.97 0.52
CA PHE A 47 0.84 6.40 -0.13
C PHE A 47 -0.46 7.05 0.36
N LEU A 48 -0.70 7.09 1.67
CA LEU A 48 -1.91 7.69 2.25
C LEU A 48 -2.00 9.20 1.98
N ALA A 49 -0.88 9.92 1.99
CA ALA A 49 -0.86 11.32 1.59
C ALA A 49 -1.31 11.52 0.13
N THR A 50 -1.06 10.55 -0.74
CA THR A 50 -1.53 10.57 -2.13
C THR A 50 -3.01 10.22 -2.22
N VAL A 51 -3.48 9.23 -1.44
CA VAL A 51 -4.91 8.87 -1.33
C VAL A 51 -5.73 10.06 -0.84
N ALA A 52 -5.31 10.73 0.24
CA ALA A 52 -6.00 11.89 0.80
C ALA A 52 -6.08 13.09 -0.16
N GLN A 53 -5.19 13.18 -1.16
CA GLN A 53 -5.31 14.19 -2.23
C GLN A 53 -6.40 13.86 -3.24
N LYS A 54 -6.70 12.57 -3.45
CA LYS A 54 -7.77 12.12 -4.34
C LYS A 54 -9.12 12.04 -3.65
N ASP A 55 -9.12 11.58 -2.40
CA ASP A 55 -10.31 11.47 -1.58
C ASP A 55 -10.04 11.98 -0.16
N PRO A 56 -10.28 13.28 0.09
CA PRO A 56 -10.03 13.91 1.39
C PRO A 56 -10.95 13.43 2.52
N ALA A 57 -12.04 12.74 2.19
CA ALA A 57 -12.97 12.20 3.19
C ALA A 57 -12.50 10.88 3.79
N THR A 58 -11.51 10.24 3.17
CA THR A 58 -10.93 8.98 3.69
C THR A 58 -10.15 9.23 4.98
N HIS A 59 -10.32 8.31 5.93
CA HIS A 59 -9.68 8.35 7.24
C HIS A 59 -8.88 7.08 7.52
N PHE A 60 -7.95 6.78 6.62
CA PHE A 60 -7.04 5.64 6.78
C PHE A 60 -5.85 5.99 7.67
N SER A 61 -5.42 5.01 8.45
CA SER A 61 -4.17 5.01 9.20
C SER A 61 -3.12 4.15 8.50
N THR A 62 -1.83 4.40 8.79
CA THR A 62 -0.74 3.60 8.21
C THR A 62 -0.76 2.13 8.62
N LYS A 63 -1.56 1.74 9.62
CA LYS A 63 -1.72 0.35 10.06
C LYS A 63 -2.65 -0.45 9.15
N GLU A 64 -3.53 0.23 8.44
CA GLU A 64 -4.48 -0.38 7.49
C GLU A 64 -3.85 -0.55 6.10
N VAL A 65 -2.67 0.04 5.88
CA VAL A 65 -1.94 -0.11 4.62
C VAL A 65 -1.28 -1.49 4.56
N LEU A 66 -1.60 -2.23 3.50
CA LEU A 66 -1.05 -3.54 3.22
C LEU A 66 -0.02 -3.46 2.10
N LEU A 67 1.14 -4.06 2.32
CA LEU A 67 2.15 -4.32 1.30
C LEU A 67 2.04 -5.79 0.90
N THR A 68 1.57 -6.04 -0.31
CA THR A 68 1.27 -7.40 -0.79
C THR A 68 1.70 -7.59 -2.23
N TRP A 69 1.41 -8.75 -2.80
CA TRP A 69 1.63 -9.11 -4.18
C TRP A 69 0.29 -9.35 -4.86
N ALA A 70 0.16 -8.95 -6.12
CA ALA A 70 -1.05 -9.22 -6.88
C ALA A 70 -0.75 -9.50 -8.35
N ILE A 71 -1.63 -10.27 -8.98
CA ILE A 71 -1.67 -10.43 -10.43
C ILE A 71 -2.66 -9.39 -10.96
N CYS A 72 -2.18 -8.46 -11.78
CA CYS A 72 -2.99 -7.41 -12.39
C CYS A 72 -3.24 -7.75 -13.87
N GLN A 73 -4.46 -8.13 -14.23
CA GLN A 73 -4.84 -8.49 -15.60
C GLN A 73 -6.25 -7.99 -15.92
N ASN A 74 -6.47 -7.46 -17.12
CA ASN A 74 -7.82 -7.09 -17.61
C ASN A 74 -8.65 -6.19 -16.68
N ASN A 75 -8.00 -5.25 -15.96
CA ASN A 75 -8.60 -4.40 -14.92
C ASN A 75 -9.04 -5.12 -13.64
N GLU A 76 -8.68 -6.38 -13.48
CA GLU A 76 -8.84 -7.15 -12.25
C GLU A 76 -7.50 -7.24 -11.52
N ILE A 77 -7.60 -7.34 -10.20
CA ILE A 77 -6.46 -7.50 -9.29
C ILE A 77 -6.78 -8.69 -8.41
N GLU A 78 -5.94 -9.70 -8.50
CA GLU A 78 -6.01 -10.87 -7.64
C GLU A 78 -4.86 -10.78 -6.62
N ILE A 79 -5.20 -10.57 -5.35
CA ILE A 79 -4.21 -10.57 -4.26
C ILE A 79 -3.67 -11.98 -4.10
N THR A 80 -2.35 -12.10 -3.99
CA THR A 80 -1.64 -13.36 -3.82
C THR A 80 -0.87 -13.37 -2.51
N ASP A 81 -0.95 -14.47 -1.76
CA ASP A 81 -0.29 -14.61 -0.45
C ASP A 81 1.25 -14.65 -0.53
N SER A 82 1.81 -14.86 -1.72
CA SER A 82 3.25 -15.00 -1.93
C SER A 82 3.65 -14.53 -3.31
N PHE A 83 4.95 -14.25 -3.49
CA PHE A 83 5.50 -13.93 -4.80
C PHE A 83 5.37 -15.14 -5.74
N VAL A 84 4.43 -15.05 -6.67
CA VAL A 84 4.22 -16.02 -7.75
C VAL A 84 4.60 -15.43 -9.10
N GLN A 85 4.88 -16.28 -10.09
CA GLN A 85 5.22 -15.82 -11.44
C GLN A 85 4.08 -14.95 -12.01
N GLY A 86 4.42 -13.73 -12.43
CA GLY A 86 3.45 -12.76 -12.96
C GLY A 86 2.84 -11.83 -11.91
N SER A 87 3.06 -12.09 -10.62
CA SER A 87 2.68 -11.14 -9.57
C SER A 87 3.56 -9.88 -9.59
N GLN A 88 2.97 -8.78 -9.16
CA GLN A 88 3.62 -7.48 -9.00
C GLN A 88 3.43 -7.02 -7.56
N PRO A 89 4.42 -6.33 -6.97
CA PRO A 89 4.26 -5.77 -5.64
C PRO A 89 3.20 -4.66 -5.71
N ILE A 90 2.33 -4.59 -4.73
CA ILE A 90 1.32 -3.54 -4.61
C ILE A 90 1.24 -3.03 -3.17
N THR A 91 0.85 -1.76 -3.04
CA THR A 91 0.46 -1.14 -1.77
C THR A 91 -1.03 -0.86 -1.85
N LEU A 92 -1.81 -1.29 -0.87
CA LEU A 92 -3.25 -1.06 -0.86
C LEU A 92 -3.78 -0.69 0.52
N VAL A 93 -4.97 -0.09 0.54
CA VAL A 93 -5.77 0.14 1.74
C VAL A 93 -7.24 -0.05 1.39
N GLU A 94 -8.00 -0.61 2.32
CA GLU A 94 -9.41 -0.94 2.16
C GLU A 94 -10.23 -0.35 3.30
N ASP A 95 -11.37 0.23 2.94
CA ASP A 95 -12.42 0.64 3.87
C ASP A 95 -13.42 -0.50 4.01
N TRP A 96 -13.41 -1.13 5.19
CA TRP A 96 -14.32 -2.23 5.53
C TRP A 96 -15.68 -1.74 6.04
N GLY A 97 -15.93 -0.43 5.97
CA GLY A 97 -17.03 0.22 6.64
C GLY A 97 -16.84 0.27 8.16
N GLU A 98 -17.69 1.03 8.84
CA GLU A 98 -17.82 0.91 10.29
C GLU A 98 -18.38 -0.49 10.59
N CYS A 99 -17.52 -1.43 10.97
CA CYS A 99 -17.95 -2.57 11.76
C CYS A 99 -18.52 -2.00 13.07
N ASN A 100 -19.82 -1.71 13.12
CA ASN A 100 -20.55 -1.47 14.36
C ASN A 100 -20.51 -2.78 15.16
N CYS A 101 -19.41 -2.99 15.87
CA CYS A 101 -19.19 -4.13 16.74
C CYS A 101 -20.07 -4.10 18.01
N GLU A 102 -21.05 -3.21 18.08
CA GLU A 102 -22.05 -3.13 19.14
C GLU A 102 -23.34 -3.93 18.86
N GLU A 103 -23.59 -4.47 17.65
CA GLU A 103 -24.85 -5.20 17.36
C GLU A 103 -24.73 -6.73 17.18
N CYS A 104 -23.56 -7.33 17.42
CA CYS A 104 -23.38 -8.79 17.28
C CYS A 104 -23.46 -9.61 18.59
N TRP A 105 -23.86 -9.00 19.72
CA TRP A 105 -23.97 -9.69 21.00
C TRP A 105 -25.15 -9.20 21.85
N GLU A 106 -26.40 -9.45 21.42
CA GLU A 106 -27.52 -9.72 22.33
C GLU A 106 -28.40 -10.86 21.81
#